data_AF-K0NRJ4-F1
#
_entry.id   AF-K0NRJ4-F1
#
_cell.length_a   1.000
_cell.length_b   1.000
_cell.length_c   1.000
_cell.angle_alpha   90.00
_cell.angle_beta   90.00
_cell.angle_gamma   90.00
#
_symmetry.space_group_name_H-M   'P 1'
#
loop_
_entity.id
_entity.type
_entity.pdbx_description
1 polymer ?
#
loop_
_entity_poly.entity_id
_entity_poly.type
_entity_poly.pdbx_seq_one_letter_code
_entity_poly.pdbx_strand_id
1 'polypeptide(L)'
;MKKTRKTIVTIWINPEILDKLDKFAKKANISRSQLIHNLLTIGYDEINLQKNLGIIKLTLSLERLQAKIAKLLSGAKKKIVIVDPNKKGTNLSIRIDPELMKKIDALANKLSMSRSIFIEYLLEISIKELKYINFPGIIDSALLIRDLNDKISEAWKKLFKKSEKALKEKEVITKIDENLEENNN
;
A
#
# COMPACT_ATOMS: atom_id res chain seq x y z
N MET A 1 -14.40 -6.85 15.57
CA MET A 1 -13.28 -7.26 14.69
C MET A 1 -12.17 -7.85 15.55
N LYS A 2 -11.74 -9.09 15.31
CA LYS A 2 -10.59 -9.70 16.04
C LYS A 2 -9.32 -8.94 15.64
N LYS A 3 -8.55 -8.43 16.60
CA LYS A 3 -7.22 -7.86 16.34
C LYS A 3 -6.30 -8.97 15.86
N THR A 4 -6.02 -9.03 14.56
CA THR A 4 -4.98 -9.90 13.98
C THR A 4 -3.62 -9.47 14.55
N ARG A 5 -2.88 -10.44 15.11
CA ARG A 5 -1.52 -10.18 15.62
C ARG A 5 -0.61 -9.88 14.43
N LYS A 6 0.07 -8.73 14.45
CA LYS A 6 1.06 -8.38 13.43
C LYS A 6 2.33 -9.21 13.60
N THR A 7 2.95 -9.61 12.50
CA THR A 7 4.22 -10.35 12.50
C THR A 7 5.39 -9.39 12.30
N ILE A 8 6.47 -9.56 13.06
CA ILE A 8 7.71 -8.81 12.86
C ILE A 8 8.58 -9.59 11.87
N VAL A 9 9.01 -8.92 10.80
CA VAL A 9 9.89 -9.48 9.78
C VAL A 9 11.11 -8.59 9.67
N THR A 10 12.29 -9.20 9.75
CA THR A 10 13.57 -8.51 9.53
C THR A 10 14.05 -8.84 8.13
N ILE A 11 14.36 -7.79 7.37
CA ILE A 11 14.86 -7.87 5.99
C ILE A 11 16.11 -7.03 5.85
N TRP A 12 16.98 -7.45 4.93
CA TRP A 12 18.12 -6.67 4.49
C TRP A 12 17.67 -5.75 3.36
N ILE A 13 17.97 -4.46 3.48
CA ILE A 13 17.61 -3.46 2.46
C ILE A 13 18.84 -2.62 2.14
N ASN A 14 19.00 -2.27 0.87
CA ASN A 14 19.99 -1.30 0.44
C ASN A 14 19.84 0.06 1.18
N PRO A 15 20.92 0.59 1.80
CA PRO A 15 20.88 1.89 2.48
C PRO A 15 20.29 3.04 1.63
N GLU A 16 20.55 3.04 0.32
CA GLU A 16 20.03 4.08 -0.58
C GLU A 16 18.50 4.05 -0.72
N ILE A 17 17.89 2.86 -0.60
CA ILE A 17 16.43 2.67 -0.59
C ILE A 17 15.89 3.21 0.73
N LEU A 18 16.57 2.92 1.84
CA LEU A 18 16.18 3.39 3.17
C LEU A 18 16.17 4.91 3.26
N ASP A 19 17.19 5.59 2.74
CA ASP A 19 17.27 7.05 2.71
C ASP A 19 16.12 7.68 1.91
N LYS A 20 15.74 7.06 0.79
CA LYS A 20 14.60 7.51 -0.03
C LYS A 20 13.29 7.34 0.72
N LEU A 21 13.09 6.21 1.39
CA LEU A 21 11.92 5.97 2.22
C LEU A 21 11.80 7.02 3.33
N ASP A 22 12.90 7.37 3.99
CA ASP A 22 12.90 8.40 5.03
C ASP A 22 12.55 9.79 4.47
N LYS A 23 13.03 10.14 3.28
CA LYS A 23 12.64 11.39 2.60
C LYS A 23 11.14 11.44 2.30
N PHE A 24 10.58 10.36 1.74
CA PHE A 24 9.15 10.29 1.44
C PHE A 24 8.28 10.26 2.70
N ALA A 25 8.71 9.53 3.73
CA ALA A 25 8.00 9.45 5.01
C ALA A 25 7.91 10.83 5.68
N LYS A 26 9.02 11.58 5.69
CA LYS A 26 9.05 12.97 6.17
C LYS A 26 8.11 13.87 5.35
N LYS A 27 8.17 13.80 4.02
CA LYS A 27 7.30 14.61 3.14
C LYS A 27 5.81 14.31 3.36
N ALA A 28 5.46 13.05 3.58
CA ALA A 28 4.08 12.62 3.80
C ALA A 28 3.61 12.75 5.27
N ASN A 29 4.50 13.16 6.17
CA ASN A 29 4.26 13.22 7.62
C ASN A 29 3.72 11.90 8.22
N ILE A 30 4.33 10.77 7.84
CA ILE A 30 4.01 9.44 8.36
C ILE A 30 5.26 8.71 8.82
N SER A 31 5.12 7.69 9.68
CA SER A 31 6.26 6.88 10.09
C SER A 31 6.79 6.04 8.93
N ARG A 32 8.10 5.78 8.91
CA ARG A 32 8.75 4.90 7.92
C ARG A 32 8.08 3.53 7.83
N SER A 33 7.77 2.92 8.98
CA SER A 33 7.10 1.61 9.02
C SER A 33 5.71 1.66 8.40
N GLN A 34 4.95 2.75 8.61
CA GLN A 34 3.65 2.94 7.99
C GLN A 34 3.78 3.10 6.47
N LEU A 35 4.74 3.92 6.00
CA LEU A 35 5.00 4.08 4.57
C LEU A 35 5.33 2.73 3.93
N ILE A 36 6.26 1.97 4.51
CA ILE A 36 6.65 0.65 3.99
C ILE A 36 5.45 -0.29 3.94
N HIS A 37 4.62 -0.32 4.98
CA HIS A 37 3.41 -1.14 5.00
C HIS A 37 2.46 -0.77 3.85
N ASN A 38 2.24 0.53 3.63
CA ASN A 38 1.40 1.01 2.55
C ASN A 38 1.98 0.62 1.18
N LEU A 39 3.28 0.83 0.96
CA LEU A 39 3.94 0.49 -0.30
C LEU A 39 3.89 -1.01 -0.59
N LEU A 40 4.10 -1.86 0.41
CA LEU A 40 3.98 -3.31 0.25
C LEU A 40 2.56 -3.76 -0.08
N THR A 41 1.56 -3.08 0.48
CA THR A 41 0.15 -3.38 0.21
C THR A 41 -0.19 -3.00 -1.23
N ILE A 42 0.13 -1.78 -1.64
CA ILE A 42 -0.10 -1.27 -2.99
C ILE A 42 0.67 -2.10 -4.02
N GLY A 43 1.97 -2.30 -3.83
CA GLY A 43 2.80 -3.05 -4.76
C GLY A 43 2.38 -4.51 -4.89
N TYR A 44 1.86 -5.14 -3.81
CA TYR A 44 1.25 -6.46 -3.92
C TYR A 44 -0.01 -6.45 -4.81
N ASP A 45 -0.92 -5.50 -4.57
CA ASP A 45 -2.17 -5.39 -5.31
C ASP A 45 -1.91 -5.09 -6.80
N GLU A 46 -0.92 -4.24 -7.10
CA GLU A 46 -0.49 -3.94 -8.47
C GLU A 46 0.09 -5.16 -9.18
N ILE A 47 1.00 -5.92 -8.54
CA ILE A 47 1.51 -7.17 -9.13
C ILE A 47 0.36 -8.15 -9.37
N ASN A 48 -0.58 -8.24 -8.44
CA ASN A 48 -1.73 -9.13 -8.59
C ASN A 48 -2.65 -8.67 -9.74
N LEU A 49 -2.86 -7.37 -9.90
CA LEU A 49 -3.58 -6.78 -11.03
C LEU A 49 -2.86 -7.07 -12.35
N GLN A 50 -1.56 -6.81 -12.45
CA GLN A 50 -0.75 -7.11 -13.63
C GLN A 50 -0.79 -8.60 -13.99
N LYS A 51 -0.81 -9.48 -12.98
CA LYS A 51 -0.97 -10.91 -13.17
C LYS A 51 -2.34 -11.25 -13.78
N ASN A 52 -3.42 -10.68 -13.23
CA ASN A 52 -4.77 -10.90 -13.70
C ASN A 52 -4.99 -10.36 -15.12
N LEU A 53 -4.33 -9.25 -15.45
CA LEU A 53 -4.33 -8.67 -16.80
C LEU A 53 -3.40 -9.41 -17.78
N GLY A 54 -2.70 -10.45 -17.34
CA GLY A 54 -1.76 -11.19 -18.19
C GLY A 54 -0.49 -10.42 -18.57
N ILE A 55 -0.28 -9.22 -18.03
CA ILE A 55 0.88 -8.36 -18.31
C ILE A 55 2.18 -9.07 -17.94
N ILE A 56 2.21 -9.82 -16.83
CA ILE A 56 3.40 -10.59 -16.44
C ILE A 56 3.76 -11.63 -17.51
N LYS A 57 2.75 -12.32 -18.09
CA LYS A 57 2.98 -13.29 -19.17
C LYS A 57 3.50 -12.60 -20.43
N LEU A 58 2.98 -11.41 -20.74
CA LEU A 58 3.46 -10.60 -21.86
C LEU A 58 4.91 -10.15 -21.67
N THR A 59 5.25 -9.61 -20.49
CA THR A 59 6.62 -9.17 -20.18
C THR A 59 7.62 -10.32 -20.23
N LEU A 60 7.29 -11.48 -19.66
CA LEU A 60 8.15 -12.67 -19.75
C LEU A 60 8.29 -13.18 -21.19
N SER A 61 7.23 -13.07 -21.99
CA SER A 61 7.28 -13.43 -23.42
C SER A 61 8.16 -12.47 -24.21
N LEU A 62 8.08 -11.17 -23.93
CA LEU A 62 8.94 -10.13 -24.50
C LEU A 62 10.39 -10.31 -24.08
N GLU A 63 10.67 -10.65 -22.82
CA GLU A 63 12.03 -10.93 -22.35
C GLU A 63 12.62 -12.14 -23.09
N ARG A 64 11.86 -13.23 -23.25
CA ARG A 64 12.28 -14.40 -24.04
C ARG A 64 12.54 -14.04 -25.51
N LEU A 65 11.70 -13.18 -26.09
CA LEU A 65 11.85 -12.71 -27.46
C LEU A 65 13.10 -11.83 -27.60
N GLN A 66 13.33 -10.89 -26.68
CA GLN A 66 14.55 -10.10 -26.61
C GLN A 66 15.79 -10.96 -26.35
N ALA A 67 15.70 -12.01 -25.54
CA ALA A 67 16.80 -12.93 -25.29
C ALA A 67 17.13 -13.75 -26.54
N LYS A 68 16.12 -14.18 -27.32
CA LYS A 68 16.31 -14.82 -28.62
C LYS A 68 16.92 -13.88 -29.65
N ILE A 69 16.41 -12.65 -29.76
CA ILE A 69 16.94 -11.61 -30.66
C ILE A 69 18.37 -11.25 -30.26
N ALA A 70 18.64 -11.07 -28.96
CA ALA A 70 19.99 -10.85 -28.47
C ALA A 70 20.89 -12.06 -28.80
N LYS A 71 20.46 -13.30 -28.58
CA LYS A 71 21.26 -14.49 -28.93
C LYS A 71 21.54 -14.61 -30.43
N LEU A 72 20.63 -14.15 -31.28
CA LEU A 72 20.79 -14.11 -32.74
C LEU A 72 21.71 -12.96 -33.21
N LEU A 73 21.58 -11.79 -32.59
CA LEU A 73 22.40 -10.61 -32.90
C LEU A 73 23.76 -10.63 -32.21
N SER A 74 23.92 -11.45 -31.19
CA SER A 74 25.05 -11.39 -30.28
C SER A 74 25.59 -12.80 -29.97
N GLY A 75 26.76 -13.06 -30.55
CA GLY A 75 27.87 -13.61 -29.75
C GLY A 75 28.33 -12.66 -28.63
N ALA A 76 27.65 -11.53 -28.39
CA ALA A 76 27.96 -10.56 -27.34
C ALA A 76 27.19 -10.85 -26.04
N LYS A 77 27.94 -11.25 -25.02
CA LYS A 77 27.47 -11.55 -23.66
C LYS A 77 26.58 -10.44 -23.12
N LYS A 78 25.31 -10.75 -22.86
CA LYS A 78 24.40 -9.87 -22.11
C LYS A 78 24.82 -9.88 -20.65
N LYS A 79 25.28 -8.71 -20.15
CA LYS A 79 25.64 -8.51 -18.75
C LYS A 79 24.34 -8.53 -17.93
N ILE A 80 24.07 -9.65 -17.26
CA ILE A 80 23.03 -9.73 -16.24
C ILE A 80 23.41 -8.71 -15.15
N VAL A 81 22.48 -7.85 -14.76
CA VAL A 81 22.67 -6.97 -13.60
C VAL A 81 22.60 -7.88 -12.37
N ILE A 82 23.76 -8.44 -12.01
CA ILE A 82 23.94 -9.15 -10.75
C ILE A 82 23.95 -8.06 -9.69
N VAL A 83 22.91 -8.05 -8.85
CA VAL A 83 22.91 -7.25 -7.62
C VAL A 83 24.13 -7.69 -6.82
N ASP A 84 25.07 -6.76 -6.60
CA ASP A 84 26.34 -7.06 -5.96
C ASP A 84 26.07 -7.61 -4.54
N PRO A 85 26.33 -8.91 -4.28
CA PRO A 85 26.03 -9.53 -3.00
C PRO A 85 26.91 -8.98 -1.86
N ASN A 86 27.96 -8.22 -2.19
CA ASN A 86 28.87 -7.62 -1.21
C ASN A 86 28.48 -6.21 -0.75
N LYS A 87 27.42 -5.59 -1.31
CA LYS A 87 26.88 -4.36 -0.73
C LYS A 87 26.19 -4.71 0.59
N LYS A 88 26.85 -4.35 1.71
CA LYS A 88 26.31 -4.53 3.07
C LYS A 88 24.96 -3.83 3.18
N GLY A 89 23.89 -4.62 3.24
CA GLY A 89 22.55 -4.11 3.50
C GLY A 89 22.40 -3.62 4.93
N THR A 90 21.39 -2.78 5.18
CA THR A 90 20.97 -2.41 6.53
C THR A 90 19.84 -3.35 6.96
N ASN A 91 19.90 -3.88 8.18
CA ASN A 91 18.80 -4.64 8.76
C ASN A 91 17.64 -3.71 9.07
N LEU A 92 16.46 -4.03 8.51
CA LEU A 92 15.23 -3.33 8.80
C LEU A 92 14.18 -4.33 9.32
N SER A 93 13.67 -4.06 10.52
CA SER A 93 12.53 -4.79 11.08
C SER A 93 11.24 -4.02 10.82
N ILE A 94 10.27 -4.68 10.17
CA ILE A 94 8.96 -4.12 9.85
C ILE A 94 7.84 -5.02 10.38
N ARG A 95 6.72 -4.40 10.74
CA ARG A 95 5.50 -5.10 11.17
C ARG A 95 4.57 -5.25 9.98
N ILE A 96 4.32 -6.49 9.56
CA ILE A 96 3.49 -6.82 8.41
C ILE A 96 2.28 -7.62 8.88
N ASP A 97 1.14 -7.41 8.22
CA ASP A 97 -0.03 -8.26 8.43
C ASP A 97 0.26 -9.71 8.01
N PRO A 98 -0.10 -10.73 8.81
CA PRO A 98 0.16 -12.13 8.47
C PRO A 98 -0.45 -12.57 7.14
N GLU A 99 -1.63 -12.06 6.76
CA GLU A 99 -2.28 -12.40 5.50
C GLU A 99 -1.52 -11.82 4.31
N LEU A 100 -1.08 -10.56 4.43
CA LEU A 100 -0.22 -9.93 3.44
C LEU A 100 1.11 -10.70 3.31
N MET A 101 1.68 -11.13 4.43
CA MET A 101 2.92 -11.92 4.42
C MET A 101 2.76 -13.26 3.70
N LYS A 102 1.68 -14.00 3.95
CA LYS A 102 1.36 -15.24 3.22
C LYS A 102 1.26 -15.01 1.71
N LYS A 103 0.64 -13.90 1.31
CA LYS A 103 0.49 -13.51 -0.10
C LYS A 103 1.83 -13.18 -0.75
N ILE A 104 2.68 -12.41 -0.06
CA ILE A 104 4.05 -12.09 -0.48
C ILE A 104 4.87 -13.39 -0.65
N ASP A 105 4.81 -14.31 0.31
CA ASP A 105 5.51 -15.59 0.23
C ASP A 105 5.06 -16.43 -0.97
N ALA A 106 3.75 -16.48 -1.22
CA ALA A 106 3.21 -17.21 -2.36
C ALA A 106 3.70 -16.63 -3.71
N LEU A 107 3.88 -15.31 -3.81
CA LEU A 107 4.44 -14.68 -5.01
C LEU A 107 5.96 -14.86 -5.12
N ALA A 108 6.69 -14.68 -4.02
CA ALA A 108 8.14 -14.86 -3.98
C ALA A 108 8.52 -16.30 -4.42
N ASN A 109 7.80 -17.30 -3.91
CA ASN A 109 8.00 -18.70 -4.29
C ASN A 109 7.72 -18.95 -5.78
N LYS A 110 6.68 -18.32 -6.34
CA LYS A 110 6.36 -18.44 -7.78
C LYS A 110 7.41 -17.81 -8.69
N LEU A 111 8.11 -16.80 -8.19
CA LEU A 111 9.18 -16.10 -8.91
C LEU A 111 10.56 -16.70 -8.60
N SER A 112 10.64 -17.76 -7.80
CA SER A 112 11.90 -18.37 -7.34
C SER A 112 12.84 -17.36 -6.66
N MET A 113 12.28 -16.40 -5.92
CA MET A 113 13.02 -15.38 -5.18
C MET A 113 12.90 -15.61 -3.68
N SER A 114 13.93 -15.22 -2.92
CA SER A 114 13.81 -15.17 -1.47
C SER A 114 12.85 -14.05 -1.07
N ARG A 115 12.17 -14.22 0.07
CA ARG A 115 11.26 -13.23 0.64
C ARG A 115 11.91 -11.84 0.74
N SER A 116 13.12 -11.76 1.26
CA SER A 116 13.83 -10.48 1.45
C SER A 116 14.10 -9.79 0.12
N ILE A 117 14.57 -10.54 -0.89
CA ILE A 117 14.84 -10.01 -2.24
C ILE A 117 13.55 -9.50 -2.86
N PHE A 118 12.46 -10.26 -2.74
CA PHE A 118 11.18 -9.87 -3.32
C PHE A 118 10.59 -8.62 -2.64
N ILE A 119 10.70 -8.52 -1.31
CA ILE A 119 10.26 -7.32 -0.58
C ILE A 119 11.12 -6.11 -0.97
N GLU A 120 12.43 -6.26 -1.08
CA GLU A 120 13.32 -5.19 -1.53
C GLU A 120 12.95 -4.71 -2.94
N TYR A 121 12.68 -5.65 -3.85
CA TYR A 121 12.23 -5.36 -5.22
C TYR A 121 10.90 -4.59 -5.25
N LEU A 122 9.92 -5.01 -4.45
CA LEU A 122 8.65 -4.29 -4.30
C LEU A 122 8.88 -2.85 -3.85
N LEU A 123 9.72 -2.66 -2.83
CA LEU A 123 10.03 -1.32 -2.34
C LEU A 123 10.75 -0.48 -3.40
N GLU A 124 11.65 -1.07 -4.17
CA GLU A 124 12.35 -0.37 -5.24
C GLU A 124 11.39 0.12 -6.33
N ILE A 125 10.46 -0.73 -6.78
CA ILE A 125 9.42 -0.36 -7.74
C ILE A 125 8.57 0.78 -7.18
N SER A 126 8.01 0.60 -5.98
CA SER A 126 7.12 1.61 -5.41
C SER A 126 7.83 2.94 -5.16
N ILE A 127 9.13 2.94 -4.83
CA ILE A 127 9.93 4.17 -4.73
C ILE A 127 10.13 4.84 -6.09
N LYS A 128 10.35 4.05 -7.15
CA LYS A 128 10.44 4.59 -8.51
C LYS A 128 9.11 5.23 -8.93
N GLU A 129 8.00 4.57 -8.67
CA GLU A 129 6.64 5.11 -8.90
C GLU A 129 6.39 6.37 -8.09
N LEU A 130 6.74 6.39 -6.80
CA LEU A 130 6.68 7.58 -5.98
C LEU A 130 7.51 8.73 -6.54
N LYS A 131 8.66 8.46 -7.17
CA LYS A 131 9.43 9.51 -7.85
C LYS A 131 8.70 10.07 -9.07
N TYR A 132 8.03 9.22 -9.85
CA TYR A 132 7.20 9.67 -10.98
C TYR A 132 6.00 10.48 -10.50
N ILE A 133 5.36 10.06 -9.42
CA ILE A 133 4.21 10.76 -8.79
C ILE A 133 4.65 12.05 -8.10
N ASN A 134 5.89 12.10 -7.59
CA ASN A 134 6.51 13.31 -7.03
C ASN A 134 6.86 14.35 -8.11
N PHE A 135 6.26 14.26 -9.30
CA PHE A 135 6.15 15.39 -10.20
C PHE A 135 5.53 16.58 -9.44
N PRO A 136 6.13 17.78 -9.51
CA PRO A 136 5.69 18.93 -8.72
C PRO A 136 4.19 19.19 -8.93
N GLY A 137 3.47 19.34 -7.81
CA GLY A 137 2.03 19.64 -7.79
C GLY A 137 1.11 18.44 -7.53
N ILE A 138 1.45 17.20 -7.91
CA ILE A 138 0.52 16.06 -7.73
C ILE A 138 0.42 15.66 -6.25
N ILE A 139 1.55 15.53 -5.55
CA ILE A 139 1.53 15.18 -4.12
C ILE A 139 0.86 16.26 -3.29
N ASP A 140 1.15 17.53 -3.59
CA ASP A 140 0.56 18.65 -2.84
C ASP A 140 -0.96 18.71 -3.07
N SER A 141 -1.41 18.48 -4.31
CA SER A 141 -2.83 18.34 -4.64
C SER A 141 -3.48 17.14 -3.94
N ALA A 142 -2.80 15.99 -3.89
CA ALA A 142 -3.29 14.81 -3.21
C ALA A 142 -3.41 15.01 -1.69
N LEU A 143 -2.45 15.72 -1.08
CA LEU A 143 -2.51 16.11 0.32
C LEU A 143 -3.67 17.08 0.59
N LEU A 144 -3.88 18.07 -0.28
CA LEU A 144 -5.03 18.97 -0.20
C LEU A 144 -6.36 18.22 -0.30
N ILE A 145 -6.50 17.29 -1.24
CA ILE A 145 -7.70 16.45 -1.39
C ILE A 145 -7.93 15.59 -0.14
N ARG A 146 -6.87 14.99 0.42
CA ARG A 146 -6.96 14.22 1.66
C ARG A 146 -7.44 15.09 2.83
N ASP A 147 -6.81 16.23 3.03
CA ASP A 147 -7.14 17.13 4.15
C ASP A 147 -8.57 17.71 4.01
N LEU A 148 -9.02 17.96 2.79
CA LEU A 148 -10.41 18.31 2.49
C LEU A 148 -11.36 17.15 2.81
N ASN A 149 -11.02 15.93 2.41
CA ASN A 149 -11.84 14.75 2.67
C ASN A 149 -11.98 14.46 4.18
N ASP A 150 -10.90 14.62 4.95
CA ASP A 150 -10.94 14.46 6.41
C ASP A 150 -11.86 15.51 7.06
N LYS A 151 -11.75 16.78 6.66
CA LYS A 151 -12.64 17.86 7.13
C LYS A 151 -14.10 17.60 6.77
N ILE A 152 -14.36 17.15 5.55
CA ILE A 152 -15.70 16.79 5.08
C ILE A 152 -16.23 15.62 5.91
N SER A 153 -15.45 14.55 6.10
CA SER A 153 -15.84 13.39 6.91
C SER A 153 -16.22 13.78 8.34
N GLU A 154 -15.44 14.66 8.97
CA GLU A 154 -15.78 15.17 10.30
C GLU A 154 -17.06 16.00 10.32
N ALA A 155 -17.28 16.86 9.32
CA ALA A 155 -18.50 17.63 9.18
C ALA A 155 -19.72 16.73 9.04
N TRP A 156 -19.64 15.70 8.19
CA TRP A 156 -20.71 14.70 8.05
C TRP A 156 -20.97 13.96 9.36
N LYS A 157 -19.94 13.51 10.08
CA LYS A 157 -20.10 12.85 11.39
C LYS A 157 -20.82 13.75 12.40
N LYS A 158 -20.53 15.05 12.41
CA LYS A 158 -21.23 16.02 13.27
C LYS A 158 -22.70 16.17 12.88
N LEU A 159 -22.99 16.26 11.58
CA LEU A 159 -24.37 16.34 11.08
C LEU A 159 -25.17 15.08 11.42
N PHE A 160 -24.60 13.88 11.21
CA PHE A 160 -25.24 12.62 11.55
C PHE A 160 -25.55 12.51 13.05
N LYS A 161 -24.61 12.91 13.92
CA LYS A 161 -24.88 12.94 15.37
C LYS A 161 -26.00 13.91 15.73
N LYS A 162 -26.08 15.06 15.06
CA LYS A 162 -27.14 16.05 15.27
C LYS A 162 -28.50 15.50 14.82
N SER A 163 -28.56 14.81 13.67
CA SER A 163 -29.80 14.18 13.20
C SER A 163 -30.25 13.03 14.08
N GLU A 164 -29.32 12.18 14.56
CA GLU A 164 -29.66 11.12 15.53
C GLU A 164 -30.25 11.69 16.83
N LYS A 165 -29.69 12.80 17.33
CA LYS A 165 -30.21 13.47 18.53
C LYS A 165 -31.62 14.02 18.30
N ALA A 166 -31.84 14.68 17.16
CA ALA A 166 -33.16 15.23 16.81
C ALA A 166 -34.22 14.13 16.58
N LEU A 167 -33.84 12.98 16.03
CA LEU A 167 -34.74 11.83 15.88
C LEU A 167 -35.14 11.28 17.25
N LYS A 168 -34.19 11.11 18.16
CA LYS A 168 -34.48 10.68 19.54
C LYS A 168 -35.39 11.67 20.28
N GLU A 169 -35.14 12.97 20.11
CA GLU A 169 -35.99 14.01 20.72
C GLU A 169 -37.41 13.99 20.15
N LYS A 170 -37.58 13.78 18.83
CA LYS A 170 -38.92 13.64 18.21
C LYS A 170 -39.64 12.36 18.62
N GLU A 171 -38.94 11.23 18.70
CA GLU A 171 -39.51 9.95 19.18
C GLU A 171 -40.00 10.05 20.63
N VAL A 172 -39.31 10.83 21.48
CA VAL A 172 -39.74 11.08 22.86
C VAL A 172 -41.02 11.92 22.90
N ILE A 173 -41.15 12.93 22.03
CA ILE A 173 -42.36 13.77 21.96
C ILE A 173 -43.57 12.93 21.51
N THR A 174 -43.43 12.13 20.45
CA THR A 174 -44.54 11.26 19.98
C THR A 174 -45.02 10.27 21.04
N LYS A 175 -44.12 9.73 21.88
CA LYS A 175 -44.50 8.82 22.97
C LYS A 175 -45.20 9.53 24.14
N ILE A 176 -44.91 10.80 24.37
CA ILE A 176 -45.59 11.58 25.41
C ILE A 176 -47.02 11.88 24.97
N ASP A 177 -47.22 12.24 23.70
CA ASP A 177 -48.54 12.52 23.14
C ASP A 177 -49.45 11.27 23.15
N GLU A 178 -48.92 10.09 22.78
CA GLU A 178 -49.67 8.81 22.84
C GLU A 178 -50.10 8.45 24.29
N ASN A 179 -49.24 8.69 25.30
CA ASN A 179 -49.59 8.42 26.70
C ASN A 179 -50.59 9.43 27.31
N LEU A 180 -50.70 10.64 26.74
CA LEU A 180 -51.67 11.64 27.18
C LEU A 180 -53.07 11.36 26.60
N GLU A 181 -53.16 10.74 25.43
CA GLU A 181 -54.43 10.28 24.86
C GLU A 181 -54.98 9.04 25.59
N GLU A 182 -54.11 8.11 26.02
CA GLU A 182 -54.54 6.93 26.78
C GLU A 182 -55.04 7.24 28.21
N ASN A 183 -54.56 8.32 28.85
CA ASN A 183 -55.00 8.69 30.21
C ASN A 183 -56.28 9.55 30.26
N ASN A 184 -56.79 10.00 29.11
CA ASN A 184 -57.99 10.83 29.02
C ASN A 184 -59.24 10.05 28.54
N ASN A 185 -59.12 8.74 28.33
CA ASN A 185 -60.22 7.80 28.07
C ASN A 185 -60.43 6.87 29.26
#